data_AF-A0A8T1AEB9-F1
#
_entry.id   AF-A0A8T1AEB9-F1
#
_cell.length_a   1.000
_cell.length_b   1.000
_cell.length_c   1.000
_cell.angle_alpha   90.00
_cell.angle_beta   90.00
_cell.angle_gamma   90.00
#
_symmetry.space_group_name_H-M   'P 1'
#
loop_
_entity.id
_entity.type
_entity.pdbx_description
1 polymer ?
#
loop_
_entity_poly.entity_id
_entity_poly.type
_entity_poly.pdbx_seq_one_letter_code
_entity_poly.pdbx_strand_id
1 'polypeptide(L)'
;MARKVWFQLVDAATRGAYADTTADSLRLPEDAEDIGDLRDAVFTKVSRALPASLIASNLRVYSNRAAYDEENGQPLKASASVDDLGKDDDCALIVEVPTQHLVPRTLTSVAELIAIPRTTALNEPKTYAEECLSLTEWDVGVVHKIPLIWEFMSSLGGCTTSGEMFWRMEDKQVVSLMVDGWFRESTRDRINVHANKKSILMGSPGIGKSTLLCVMAFHLVFKHKKNVLVYRRLTKFEQENCLFYLGYEDGKVVQFAVQRCKAPNAISIYEHLIRQQGISNVWLLLDGFRYQDIPEGVRTFKMLATSQQVDLKSQERIDAYCCLLPCWSKKDLWLMGGLIYKCATEDMEERFYYSGGSVREFTLATSEDIRSAIDDAISGVDDVSNLLSNNG
;
A
#
# COMPACT_ATOMS: atom_id res chain seq x y z
N MET A 1 20.90 -46.60 -6.81
CA MET A 1 22.08 -46.17 -6.01
C MET A 1 22.00 -44.67 -5.83
N ALA A 2 21.96 -44.18 -4.59
CA ALA A 2 21.96 -42.75 -4.30
C ALA A 2 23.17 -42.04 -4.93
N ARG A 3 22.91 -41.12 -5.87
CA ARG A 3 23.95 -40.36 -6.60
C ARG A 3 24.55 -39.29 -5.70
N LYS A 4 25.88 -39.23 -5.61
CA LYS A 4 26.60 -38.13 -4.97
C LYS A 4 26.77 -37.00 -5.98
N VAL A 5 26.36 -35.79 -5.62
CA VAL A 5 26.50 -34.58 -6.45
C VAL A 5 27.20 -33.49 -5.64
N TRP A 6 28.18 -32.84 -6.26
CA TRP A 6 28.92 -31.71 -5.72
C TRP A 6 28.29 -30.38 -6.12
N PHE A 7 28.22 -29.45 -5.16
CA PHE A 7 27.70 -28.12 -5.35
C PHE A 7 28.50 -27.10 -4.53
N GLN A 8 28.47 -25.84 -4.96
CA GLN A 8 29.02 -24.72 -4.22
C GLN A 8 27.94 -23.64 -4.09
N LEU A 9 27.76 -23.13 -2.87
CA LEU A 9 26.90 -21.97 -2.63
C LEU A 9 27.65 -20.71 -3.02
N VAL A 10 27.01 -19.87 -3.84
CA VAL A 10 27.54 -18.54 -4.16
C VAL A 10 26.53 -17.47 -3.80
N ASP A 11 27.05 -16.31 -3.39
CA ASP A 11 26.23 -15.15 -3.13
C ASP A 11 25.97 -14.40 -4.44
N ALA A 12 24.70 -14.16 -4.77
CA ALA A 12 24.33 -13.49 -6.02
C ALA A 12 24.94 -12.09 -6.19
N ALA A 13 25.17 -11.36 -5.08
CA ALA A 13 25.69 -10.00 -5.12
C ALA A 13 27.21 -9.96 -5.31
N THR A 14 27.95 -10.84 -4.63
CA THR A 14 29.42 -10.85 -4.73
C THR A 14 29.93 -11.78 -5.83
N ARG A 15 29.09 -12.71 -6.29
CA ARG A 15 29.45 -13.85 -7.14
C ARG A 15 30.53 -14.75 -6.51
N GLY A 16 30.89 -14.52 -5.24
CA GLY A 16 31.85 -15.29 -4.45
C GLY A 16 31.16 -16.37 -3.64
N ALA A 17 31.94 -17.13 -2.86
CA ALA A 17 31.41 -18.14 -1.95
C ALA A 17 30.43 -17.52 -0.94
N TYR A 18 29.26 -18.13 -0.77
CA TYR A 18 28.28 -17.67 0.21
C TYR A 18 28.77 -18.03 1.62
N ALA A 19 28.84 -17.05 2.53
CA ALA A 19 29.25 -17.24 3.92
C ALA A 19 30.56 -18.04 4.10
N ASP A 20 31.56 -17.77 3.26
CA ASP A 20 32.87 -18.46 3.24
C ASP A 20 32.78 -19.98 3.09
N THR A 21 31.71 -20.48 2.45
CA THR A 21 31.53 -21.92 2.20
C THR A 21 32.44 -22.42 1.07
N THR A 22 32.87 -23.67 1.17
CA THR A 22 33.57 -24.38 0.10
C THR A 22 32.60 -25.28 -0.68
N ALA A 23 33.07 -25.89 -1.77
CA ALA A 23 32.31 -26.95 -2.42
C ALA A 23 31.99 -28.06 -1.41
N ASP A 24 30.76 -28.53 -1.43
CA ASP A 24 30.24 -29.60 -0.59
C ASP A 24 29.46 -30.58 -1.48
N SER A 25 29.09 -31.74 -0.94
CA SER A 25 28.39 -32.77 -1.69
C SER A 25 27.21 -33.32 -0.92
N LEU A 26 26.15 -33.67 -1.63
CA LEU A 26 25.00 -34.34 -1.05
C LEU A 26 24.68 -35.60 -1.85
N ARG A 27 24.02 -36.56 -1.19
CA ARG A 27 23.47 -37.74 -1.86
C ARG A 27 22.03 -37.44 -2.20
N LEU A 28 21.71 -37.46 -3.48
CA LEU A 28 20.33 -37.31 -3.94
C LEU A 28 19.54 -38.59 -3.64
N PRO A 29 18.23 -38.46 -3.34
CA PRO A 29 17.30 -39.58 -3.33
C PRO A 29 17.34 -40.38 -4.63
N GLU A 30 16.94 -41.66 -4.59
CA GLU A 30 16.99 -42.53 -5.78
C GLU A 30 15.95 -42.14 -6.85
N ASP A 31 14.91 -41.41 -6.45
CA ASP A 31 13.82 -40.86 -7.26
C ASP A 31 14.05 -39.41 -7.72
N ALA A 32 15.21 -38.82 -7.41
CA ALA A 32 15.55 -37.47 -7.87
C ALA A 32 16.02 -37.48 -9.32
N GLU A 33 15.24 -36.86 -10.21
CA GLU A 33 15.44 -36.89 -11.66
C GLU A 33 15.96 -35.54 -12.20
N ASP A 34 15.64 -34.43 -11.54
CA ASP A 34 15.88 -33.09 -12.09
C ASP A 34 16.58 -32.09 -11.15
N ILE A 35 16.84 -30.89 -11.68
CA ILE A 35 17.46 -29.78 -10.94
C ILE A 35 16.54 -29.24 -9.83
N GLY A 36 15.22 -29.39 -9.96
CA GLY A 36 14.25 -29.08 -8.92
C GLY A 36 14.47 -29.96 -7.68
N ASP A 37 14.60 -31.28 -7.87
CA ASP A 37 14.87 -32.23 -6.78
C ASP A 37 16.22 -31.94 -6.11
N LEU A 38 17.24 -31.62 -6.91
CA LEU A 38 18.54 -31.21 -6.39
C LEU A 38 18.43 -29.94 -5.55
N ARG A 39 17.71 -28.95 -6.04
CA ARG A 39 17.54 -27.66 -5.36
C ARG A 39 16.84 -27.83 -4.01
N ASP A 40 15.82 -28.68 -3.93
CA ASP A 40 15.11 -28.97 -2.69
C ASP A 40 15.99 -29.75 -1.70
N ALA A 41 16.82 -30.67 -2.19
CA ALA A 41 17.81 -31.39 -1.38
C ALA A 41 18.92 -30.46 -0.84
N VAL A 42 19.44 -29.54 -1.68
CA VAL A 42 20.40 -28.52 -1.26
C VAL A 42 19.78 -27.62 -0.21
N PHE A 43 18.59 -27.07 -0.46
CA PHE A 43 17.89 -26.20 0.48
C PHE A 43 17.68 -26.89 1.83
N THR A 44 17.22 -28.14 1.82
CA THR A 44 17.05 -28.93 3.05
C THR A 44 18.37 -29.04 3.84
N LYS A 45 19.48 -29.35 3.15
CA LYS A 45 20.81 -29.48 3.75
C LYS A 45 21.33 -28.16 4.34
N VAL A 46 21.13 -27.03 3.64
CA VAL A 46 21.75 -25.74 4.01
C VAL A 46 20.79 -24.72 4.64
N SER A 47 19.51 -25.08 4.79
CA SER A 47 18.42 -24.20 5.27
C SER A 47 18.77 -23.39 6.53
N ARG A 48 19.49 -23.98 7.48
CA ARG A 48 19.90 -23.31 8.72
C ARG A 48 20.91 -22.17 8.52
N ALA A 49 21.65 -22.19 7.41
CA ALA A 49 22.62 -21.15 7.04
C ALA A 49 22.02 -20.12 6.05
N LEU A 50 20.80 -20.35 5.58
CA LEU A 50 20.07 -19.44 4.68
C LEU A 50 19.15 -18.50 5.47
N PRO A 51 18.91 -17.28 4.98
CA PRO A 51 17.86 -16.39 5.48
C PRO A 51 16.49 -17.09 5.62
N ALA A 52 15.78 -16.80 6.73
CA ALA A 52 14.52 -17.46 7.08
C ALA A 52 13.36 -17.27 6.07
N SER A 53 13.46 -16.25 5.21
CA SER A 53 12.49 -15.90 4.17
C SER A 53 12.78 -16.55 2.81
N LEU A 54 13.89 -17.28 2.66
CA LEU A 54 14.18 -18.05 1.45
C LEU A 54 13.40 -19.36 1.44
N ILE A 55 12.83 -19.69 0.29
CA ILE A 55 12.33 -21.02 -0.03
C ILE A 55 13.19 -21.63 -1.13
N ALA A 56 13.18 -22.97 -1.26
CA ALA A 56 14.03 -23.68 -2.21
C ALA A 56 13.92 -23.13 -3.64
N SER A 57 12.71 -22.76 -4.10
CA SER A 57 12.47 -22.19 -5.43
C SER A 57 13.13 -20.83 -5.70
N ASN A 58 13.64 -20.14 -4.67
CA ASN A 58 14.43 -18.93 -4.84
C ASN A 58 15.87 -19.22 -5.31
N LEU A 59 16.42 -20.38 -5.00
CA LEU A 59 17.77 -20.74 -5.40
C LEU A 59 17.85 -20.95 -6.92
N ARG A 60 18.89 -20.39 -7.54
CA ARG A 60 19.19 -20.61 -8.97
C ARG A 60 20.37 -21.55 -9.08
N VAL A 61 20.31 -22.48 -10.03
CA VAL A 61 21.34 -23.51 -10.20
C VAL A 61 21.97 -23.36 -11.57
N TYR A 62 23.30 -23.33 -11.63
CA TYR A 62 24.09 -23.30 -12.86
C TYR A 62 24.95 -24.56 -12.95
N SER A 63 25.27 -24.98 -14.17
CA SER A 63 25.96 -26.26 -14.41
C SER A 63 27.36 -26.32 -13.80
N ASN A 64 28.10 -25.21 -13.77
CA ASN A 64 29.41 -25.07 -13.15
C ASN A 64 29.82 -23.60 -13.03
N ARG A 65 31.03 -23.35 -12.50
CA ARG A 65 31.59 -22.00 -12.32
C ARG A 65 31.72 -21.22 -13.63
N ALA A 66 32.13 -21.86 -14.72
CA ALA A 66 32.29 -21.20 -16.01
C ALA A 66 30.95 -20.71 -16.58
N ALA A 67 29.90 -21.54 -16.51
CA ALA A 67 28.56 -21.19 -16.94
C ALA A 67 27.92 -20.10 -16.05
N TYR A 68 28.26 -20.07 -14.75
CA TYR A 68 27.86 -18.99 -13.88
C TYR A 68 28.53 -17.67 -14.29
N ASP A 69 29.86 -17.67 -14.47
CA ASP A 69 30.71 -16.51 -14.77
C ASP A 69 30.57 -15.92 -16.18
N GLU A 70 29.86 -16.59 -17.08
CA GLU A 70 29.52 -16.07 -18.39
C GLU A 70 28.56 -14.86 -18.30
N GLU A 71 28.82 -13.81 -19.09
CA GLU A 71 28.08 -12.53 -19.07
C GLU A 71 26.56 -12.70 -19.31
N ASN A 72 26.17 -13.75 -20.02
CA ASN A 72 24.78 -14.14 -20.27
C ASN A 72 24.46 -15.57 -19.80
N GLY A 73 25.23 -16.09 -18.84
CA GLY A 73 25.03 -17.41 -18.27
C GLY A 73 23.61 -17.57 -17.76
N GLN A 74 22.88 -18.57 -18.26
CA GLN A 74 21.51 -18.84 -17.83
C GLN A 74 21.48 -19.95 -16.78
N PRO A 75 20.65 -19.80 -15.73
CA PRO A 75 20.43 -20.89 -14.79
C PRO A 75 19.74 -22.06 -15.50
N LEU A 76 20.05 -23.27 -15.05
CA LEU A 76 19.38 -24.48 -15.49
C LEU A 76 17.90 -24.42 -15.15
N LYS A 77 17.06 -24.91 -16.06
CA LYS A 77 15.63 -25.07 -15.82
C LYS A 77 15.42 -26.11 -14.72
N ALA A 78 14.38 -25.94 -13.90
CA ALA A 78 14.07 -26.90 -12.84
C ALA A 78 13.91 -28.34 -13.38
N SER A 79 13.27 -28.49 -14.55
CA SER A 79 13.09 -29.78 -15.22
C SER A 79 14.30 -30.27 -16.02
N ALA A 80 15.47 -29.62 -15.90
CA ALA A 80 16.68 -30.09 -16.57
C ALA A 80 17.20 -31.34 -15.85
N SER A 81 17.68 -32.32 -16.61
CA SER A 81 18.32 -33.49 -16.00
C SER A 81 19.57 -33.06 -15.24
N VAL A 82 19.73 -33.64 -14.06
CA VAL A 82 20.92 -33.51 -13.20
C VAL A 82 21.96 -34.60 -13.54
N ASP A 83 21.65 -35.47 -14.51
CA ASP A 83 22.59 -36.45 -15.03
C ASP A 83 23.83 -35.75 -15.62
N ASP A 84 25.00 -36.33 -15.33
CA ASP A 84 26.30 -35.82 -15.74
C ASP A 84 26.80 -34.50 -15.12
N LEU A 85 26.09 -33.92 -14.15
CA LEU A 85 26.49 -32.68 -13.46
C LEU A 85 27.10 -32.95 -12.06
N GLY A 86 28.03 -32.11 -11.61
CA GLY A 86 28.57 -32.15 -10.24
C GLY A 86 29.30 -33.45 -9.86
N LYS A 87 30.05 -34.04 -10.79
CA LYS A 87 30.75 -35.34 -10.61
C LYS A 87 31.85 -35.26 -9.54
N ASP A 88 32.52 -34.12 -9.47
CA ASP A 88 33.61 -33.79 -8.55
C ASP A 88 33.52 -32.31 -8.14
N ASP A 89 34.42 -31.90 -7.25
CA ASP A 89 34.51 -30.53 -6.75
C ASP A 89 34.93 -29.51 -7.83
N ASP A 90 35.77 -29.91 -8.78
CA ASP A 90 36.16 -29.08 -9.93
C ASP A 90 34.96 -28.75 -10.86
N CYS A 91 34.02 -29.69 -10.99
CA CYS A 91 32.79 -29.54 -11.79
C CYS A 91 31.54 -29.29 -10.94
N ALA A 92 31.68 -28.76 -9.72
CA ALA A 92 30.57 -28.54 -8.82
C ALA A 92 29.50 -27.61 -9.43
N LEU A 93 28.22 -27.95 -9.24
CA LEU A 93 27.13 -27.06 -9.63
C LEU A 93 27.17 -25.79 -8.78
N ILE A 94 26.90 -24.65 -9.39
CA ILE A 94 26.81 -23.39 -8.67
C ILE A 94 25.36 -23.17 -8.25
N VAL A 95 25.13 -23.13 -6.93
CA VAL A 95 23.83 -22.80 -6.36
C VAL A 95 23.89 -21.37 -5.87
N GLU A 96 23.35 -20.47 -6.67
CA GLU A 96 23.24 -19.06 -6.34
C GLU A 96 22.15 -18.87 -5.28
N VAL A 97 22.58 -18.35 -4.13
CA VAL A 97 21.72 -17.86 -3.07
C VAL A 97 21.35 -16.43 -3.43
N PRO A 98 20.08 -16.14 -3.77
CA PRO A 98 19.69 -14.79 -4.10
C PRO A 98 19.78 -13.94 -2.84
N THR A 99 20.35 -12.75 -2.98
CA THR A 99 20.35 -11.74 -1.95
C THR A 99 18.92 -11.18 -1.84
N GLN A 100 18.07 -11.82 -1.03
CA GLN A 100 16.80 -11.21 -0.65
C GLN A 100 17.11 -9.94 0.14
N HIS A 101 16.96 -8.77 -0.47
CA HIS A 101 16.62 -7.49 0.19
C HIS A 101 17.28 -7.21 1.56
N LEU A 102 18.53 -7.62 1.74
CA LEU A 102 19.43 -7.18 2.79
C LEU A 102 20.55 -6.49 2.05
N VAL A 103 20.44 -5.16 1.94
CA VAL A 103 21.57 -4.30 1.58
C VAL A 103 22.49 -4.25 2.81
N PRO A 104 23.71 -4.83 2.79
CA PRO A 104 24.73 -4.53 3.77
C PRO A 104 25.44 -3.25 3.34
N ARG A 105 25.59 -2.32 4.28
CA ARG A 105 26.37 -1.09 4.14
C ARG A 105 27.81 -1.41 3.75
N THR A 106 28.22 -1.11 2.52
CA THR A 106 29.43 -0.32 2.21
C THR A 106 29.51 0.03 0.73
N LEU A 107 29.54 1.35 0.48
CA LEU A 107 29.81 2.04 -0.80
C LEU A 107 28.93 1.61 -1.98
N THR A 108 27.63 1.84 -1.81
CA THR A 108 26.72 2.15 -2.91
C THR A 108 27.40 3.19 -3.81
N SER A 109 27.58 2.86 -5.09
CA SER A 109 27.46 3.87 -6.14
C SER A 109 26.17 4.63 -5.85
N VAL A 110 26.21 5.95 -5.99
CA VAL A 110 25.18 6.89 -5.54
C VAL A 110 23.83 6.62 -6.25
N ALA A 111 23.13 5.55 -5.88
CA ALA A 111 21.71 5.39 -6.09
C ALA A 111 21.06 6.16 -4.94
N GLU A 112 20.70 7.41 -5.24
CA GLU A 112 19.93 8.34 -4.42
C GLU A 112 19.38 7.72 -3.12
N LEU A 113 20.20 7.70 -2.07
CA LEU A 113 19.68 7.74 -0.71
C LEU A 113 18.95 9.08 -0.63
N ILE A 114 17.65 9.08 -0.93
CA ILE A 114 16.85 10.29 -0.80
C ILE A 114 17.01 10.73 0.65
N ALA A 115 17.58 11.92 0.83
CA ALA A 115 17.67 12.56 2.13
C ALA A 115 16.26 12.57 2.73
N ILE A 116 16.12 12.08 3.96
CA ILE A 116 14.85 12.18 4.68
C ILE A 116 14.38 13.63 4.58
N PRO A 117 13.15 13.87 4.09
CA PRO A 117 12.65 15.22 3.90
C PRO A 117 12.76 16.00 5.21
N ARG A 118 13.31 17.20 5.13
CA ARG A 118 13.31 18.11 6.27
C ARG A 118 11.90 18.64 6.47
N THR A 119 11.47 18.64 7.71
CA THR A 119 10.23 19.30 8.13
C THR A 119 10.36 20.81 7.97
N THR A 120 9.26 21.44 7.60
CA THR A 120 9.11 22.89 7.55
C THR A 120 7.88 23.28 8.37
N ALA A 121 7.88 24.47 8.96
CA ALA A 121 6.69 24.94 9.67
C ALA A 121 5.50 25.02 8.71
N LEU A 122 4.35 24.51 9.13
CA LEU A 122 3.12 24.65 8.37
C LEU A 122 2.68 26.13 8.42
N ASN A 123 2.41 26.70 7.24
CA ASN A 123 1.86 28.05 7.13
C ASN A 123 0.42 28.08 7.66
N GLU A 124 0.04 29.16 8.34
CA GLU A 124 -1.33 29.39 8.82
C GLU A 124 -1.98 28.22 9.58
N PRO A 125 -1.31 27.63 10.60
CA PRO A 125 -1.82 26.44 11.27
C PRO A 125 -3.16 26.66 11.98
N LYS A 126 -3.51 27.91 12.31
CA LYS A 126 -4.82 28.24 12.91
C LYS A 126 -5.95 28.07 11.89
N THR A 127 -5.76 28.53 10.67
CA THR A 127 -6.76 28.42 9.59
C THR A 127 -6.99 26.95 9.22
N TYR A 128 -5.93 26.14 9.09
CA TYR A 128 -6.08 24.69 8.93
C TYR A 128 -6.85 24.03 10.09
N ALA A 129 -6.64 24.49 11.32
CA ALA A 129 -7.39 24.00 12.46
C ALA A 129 -8.88 24.34 12.33
N GLU A 130 -9.23 25.57 11.98
CA GLU A 130 -10.63 25.99 11.75
C GLU A 130 -11.33 25.13 10.69
N GLU A 131 -10.61 24.73 9.63
CA GLU A 131 -11.10 23.87 8.55
C GLU A 131 -11.37 22.41 8.96
N CYS A 132 -10.94 21.93 10.12
CA CYS A 132 -11.09 20.51 10.45
C CYS A 132 -11.30 20.17 11.94
N LEU A 133 -11.10 21.09 12.88
CA LEU A 133 -11.15 20.80 14.32
C LEU A 133 -12.52 20.25 14.76
N SER A 134 -13.59 20.76 14.15
CA SER A 134 -14.98 20.41 14.44
C SER A 134 -15.56 19.38 13.47
N LEU A 135 -14.73 18.58 12.80
CA LEU A 135 -15.16 17.61 11.78
C LEU A 135 -16.29 16.67 12.25
N THR A 136 -16.25 16.21 13.52
CA THR A 136 -17.29 15.37 14.12
C THR A 136 -18.59 16.12 14.44
N GLU A 137 -18.51 17.44 14.53
CA GLU A 137 -19.60 18.34 14.92
C GLU A 137 -20.24 19.02 13.72
N TRP A 138 -19.62 18.96 12.53
CA TRP A 138 -20.14 19.52 11.29
C TRP A 138 -21.61 19.18 11.04
N ASP A 139 -22.35 20.22 10.62
CA ASP A 139 -23.74 20.10 10.21
C ASP A 139 -23.84 19.26 8.95
N VAL A 140 -24.85 18.39 8.92
CA VAL A 140 -25.15 17.51 7.79
C VAL A 140 -26.03 18.25 6.79
N GLY A 141 -25.83 17.97 5.50
CA GLY A 141 -26.62 18.53 4.42
C GLY A 141 -26.20 19.94 4.01
N VAL A 142 -25.02 20.39 4.44
CA VAL A 142 -24.46 21.70 4.10
C VAL A 142 -23.06 21.56 3.51
N VAL A 143 -22.59 22.62 2.88
CA VAL A 143 -21.25 22.72 2.30
C VAL A 143 -20.30 23.35 3.32
N HIS A 144 -19.20 22.67 3.61
CA HIS A 144 -18.11 23.16 4.43
C HIS A 144 -16.93 23.57 3.55
N LYS A 145 -16.20 24.61 3.97
CA LYS A 145 -15.04 25.13 3.24
C LYS A 145 -13.76 24.63 3.88
N ILE A 146 -12.87 24.12 3.04
CA ILE A 146 -11.54 23.58 3.36
C ILE A 146 -10.47 24.08 2.38
N PRO A 147 -10.38 25.39 2.09
CA PRO A 147 -9.53 25.92 1.02
C PRO A 147 -8.03 25.62 1.22
N LEU A 148 -7.49 25.71 2.43
CA LEU A 148 -6.08 25.43 2.66
C LEU A 148 -5.77 23.94 2.55
N ILE A 149 -6.64 23.06 3.08
CA ILE A 149 -6.49 21.62 2.86
C ILE A 149 -6.54 21.29 1.37
N TRP A 150 -7.45 21.90 0.62
CA TRP A 150 -7.53 21.72 -0.83
C TRP A 150 -6.27 22.19 -1.55
N GLU A 151 -5.77 23.38 -1.22
CA GLU A 151 -4.55 23.93 -1.79
C GLU A 151 -3.35 23.03 -1.49
N PHE A 152 -3.18 22.60 -0.23
CA PHE A 152 -2.14 21.66 0.18
C PHE A 152 -2.19 20.36 -0.64
N MET A 153 -3.39 19.81 -0.81
CA MET A 153 -3.58 18.54 -1.50
C MET A 153 -3.52 18.63 -3.02
N SER A 154 -3.57 19.84 -3.60
CA SER A 154 -3.64 20.06 -5.06
C SER A 154 -2.53 19.34 -5.84
N SER A 155 -1.31 19.37 -5.32
CA SER A 155 -0.14 18.71 -5.92
C SER A 155 0.07 17.25 -5.48
N LEU A 156 -0.80 16.75 -4.59
CA LEU A 156 -0.72 15.44 -3.95
C LEU A 156 -1.89 14.55 -4.35
N GLY A 157 -2.37 14.68 -5.59
CA GLY A 157 -3.50 13.93 -6.14
C GLY A 157 -4.88 14.55 -5.85
N GLY A 158 -4.92 15.69 -5.15
CA GLY A 158 -6.14 16.41 -4.80
C GLY A 158 -6.98 15.71 -3.73
N CYS A 159 -7.93 16.47 -3.17
CA CYS A 159 -8.99 15.94 -2.30
C CYS A 159 -10.38 16.44 -2.72
N THR A 160 -10.48 17.66 -3.26
CA THR A 160 -11.69 18.28 -3.82
C THR A 160 -11.29 19.10 -5.05
N THR A 161 -12.26 19.60 -5.81
CA THR A 161 -12.02 20.45 -6.98
C THR A 161 -12.05 21.96 -6.65
N SER A 162 -12.70 22.35 -5.55
CA SER A 162 -12.98 23.76 -5.22
C SER A 162 -12.63 24.17 -3.78
N GLY A 163 -12.11 23.26 -2.95
CA GLY A 163 -11.99 23.53 -1.51
C GLY A 163 -13.32 23.52 -0.78
N GLU A 164 -14.36 22.97 -1.38
CA GLU A 164 -15.68 22.81 -0.77
C GLU A 164 -16.03 21.33 -0.63
N MET A 165 -16.69 20.97 0.47
CA MET A 165 -17.11 19.61 0.79
C MET A 165 -18.55 19.61 1.26
N PHE A 166 -19.43 18.95 0.51
CA PHE A 166 -20.78 18.67 0.98
C PHE A 166 -20.73 17.53 2.01
N TRP A 167 -21.26 17.76 3.21
CA TRP A 167 -21.16 16.83 4.32
C TRP A 167 -22.44 16.02 4.52
N ARG A 168 -22.39 14.71 4.30
CA ARG A 168 -23.56 13.83 4.43
C ARG A 168 -23.66 13.19 5.81
N MET A 169 -24.82 12.59 6.07
CA MET A 169 -25.04 11.82 7.29
C MET A 169 -24.07 10.65 7.39
N GLU A 170 -23.82 9.97 6.27
CA GLU A 170 -22.95 8.80 6.20
C GLU A 170 -21.48 9.17 6.48
N ASP A 171 -21.02 10.31 5.95
CA ASP A 171 -19.68 10.83 6.24
C ASP A 171 -19.53 11.13 7.73
N LYS A 172 -20.53 11.79 8.33
CA LYS A 172 -20.58 12.05 9.79
C LYS A 172 -20.56 10.78 10.61
N GLN A 173 -21.35 9.77 10.25
CA GLN A 173 -21.43 8.50 10.98
C GLN A 173 -20.12 7.73 10.92
N VAL A 174 -19.50 7.63 9.73
CA VAL A 174 -18.22 6.95 9.55
C VAL A 174 -17.12 7.65 10.36
N VAL A 175 -17.02 8.97 10.28
CA VAL A 175 -16.03 9.74 11.05
C VAL A 175 -16.26 9.59 12.55
N SER A 176 -17.51 9.73 13.01
CA SER A 176 -17.84 9.57 14.43
C SER A 176 -17.46 8.17 14.93
N LEU A 177 -17.72 7.13 14.15
CA LEU A 177 -17.38 5.75 14.51
C LEU A 177 -15.86 5.52 14.55
N MET A 178 -15.09 6.10 13.63
CA MET A 178 -13.63 6.00 13.66
C MET A 178 -13.02 6.78 14.84
N VAL A 179 -13.45 8.02 15.05
CA VAL A 179 -12.96 8.87 16.15
C VAL A 179 -13.32 8.25 17.50
N ASP A 180 -14.57 7.77 17.68
CA ASP A 180 -14.98 7.04 18.88
C ASP A 180 -14.10 5.80 19.09
N GLY A 181 -13.93 4.99 18.05
CA GLY A 181 -13.13 3.77 18.11
C GLY A 181 -11.67 4.01 18.48
N TRP A 182 -11.09 5.15 18.07
CA TRP A 182 -9.70 5.47 18.36
C TRP A 182 -9.46 6.15 19.71
N PHE A 183 -10.38 7.00 20.16
CA PHE A 183 -10.12 7.92 21.26
C PHE A 183 -11.05 7.76 22.46
N ARG A 184 -12.21 7.09 22.32
CA ARG A 184 -13.09 6.86 23.46
C ARG A 184 -12.46 5.85 24.42
N GLU A 185 -12.39 6.23 25.69
CA GLU A 185 -11.97 5.32 26.75
C GLU A 185 -13.01 4.21 26.98
N SER A 186 -12.52 3.00 27.24
CA SER A 186 -13.36 1.90 27.69
C SER A 186 -13.84 2.16 29.11
N THR A 187 -15.14 2.04 29.34
CA THR A 187 -15.74 2.03 30.69
C THR A 187 -16.23 0.63 31.02
N ARG A 188 -16.53 0.36 32.30
CA ARG A 188 -17.04 -0.95 32.75
C ARG A 188 -18.30 -1.39 31.99
N ASP A 189 -19.19 -0.44 31.69
CA ASP A 189 -20.48 -0.71 31.04
C ASP A 189 -20.45 -0.55 29.52
N ARG A 190 -19.37 0.05 28.97
CA ARG A 190 -19.25 0.33 27.53
C ARG A 190 -17.81 0.17 27.07
N ILE A 191 -17.44 -1.05 26.74
CA ILE A 191 -16.13 -1.40 26.18
C ILE A 191 -15.95 -0.73 24.81
N ASN A 192 -14.78 -0.15 24.55
CA ASN A 192 -14.37 0.25 23.20
C ASN A 192 -13.78 -0.96 22.46
N VAL A 193 -14.65 -1.65 21.71
CA VAL A 193 -14.28 -2.83 20.91
C VAL A 193 -13.36 -2.51 19.73
N HIS A 194 -13.18 -1.24 19.39
CA HIS A 194 -12.32 -0.77 18.30
C HIS A 194 -10.99 -0.17 18.79
N ALA A 195 -10.80 -0.09 20.12
CA ALA A 195 -9.56 0.42 20.70
C ALA A 195 -8.34 -0.35 20.14
N ASN A 196 -7.30 0.40 19.78
CA ASN A 196 -6.06 -0.12 19.19
C ASN A 196 -6.17 -0.87 17.86
N LYS A 197 -7.38 -1.01 17.27
CA LYS A 197 -7.54 -1.63 15.95
C LYS A 197 -7.19 -0.67 14.81
N LYS A 198 -6.91 -1.24 13.64
CA LYS A 198 -6.82 -0.57 12.34
C LYS A 198 -8.22 -0.35 11.78
N SER A 199 -8.44 0.78 11.13
CA SER A 199 -9.72 1.13 10.51
C SER A 199 -9.61 1.05 9.00
N ILE A 200 -10.46 0.26 8.36
CA ILE A 200 -10.43 0.06 6.91
C ILE A 200 -11.71 0.65 6.31
N LEU A 201 -11.59 1.82 5.69
CA LEU A 201 -12.66 2.49 4.97
C LEU A 201 -12.81 1.89 3.56
N MET A 202 -13.90 1.17 3.35
CA MET A 202 -14.25 0.52 2.09
C MET A 202 -15.41 1.24 1.40
N GLY A 203 -15.59 1.00 0.11
CA GLY A 203 -16.74 1.47 -0.67
C GLY A 203 -16.37 1.67 -2.14
N SER A 204 -17.36 1.83 -3.01
CA SER A 204 -17.13 1.92 -4.46
C SER A 204 -16.15 3.03 -4.86
N PRO A 205 -15.41 2.90 -5.98
CA PRO A 205 -14.59 3.99 -6.52
C PRO A 205 -15.38 5.31 -6.65
N GLY A 206 -14.72 6.44 -6.45
CA GLY A 206 -15.30 7.76 -6.75
C GLY A 206 -16.28 8.36 -5.72
N ILE A 207 -16.60 7.67 -4.62
CA ILE A 207 -17.57 8.13 -3.61
C ILE A 207 -17.00 9.12 -2.56
N GLY A 208 -15.72 9.50 -2.64
CA GLY A 208 -15.11 10.48 -1.72
C GLY A 208 -14.29 9.92 -0.53
N LYS A 209 -13.96 8.62 -0.50
CA LYS A 209 -13.13 8.02 0.58
C LYS A 209 -11.78 8.72 0.80
N SER A 210 -11.09 9.01 -0.30
CA SER A 210 -9.78 9.68 -0.26
C SER A 210 -9.88 11.11 0.26
N THR A 211 -10.94 11.84 -0.11
CA THR A 211 -11.27 13.16 0.43
C THR A 211 -11.45 13.09 1.94
N LEU A 212 -12.26 12.15 2.41
CA LEU A 212 -12.51 11.94 3.83
C LEU A 212 -11.21 11.62 4.59
N LEU A 213 -10.38 10.72 4.06
CA LEU A 213 -9.08 10.38 4.66
C LEU A 213 -8.16 11.59 4.76
N CYS A 214 -8.10 12.44 3.71
CA CYS A 214 -7.27 13.64 3.73
C CYS A 214 -7.73 14.59 4.85
N VAL A 215 -9.02 14.93 4.91
CA VAL A 215 -9.55 15.83 5.97
C VAL A 215 -9.36 15.22 7.36
N MET A 216 -9.53 13.91 7.49
CA MET A 216 -9.25 13.16 8.73
C MET A 216 -7.78 13.28 9.16
N ALA A 217 -6.82 13.27 8.23
CA ALA A 217 -5.40 13.45 8.53
C ALA A 217 -5.14 14.79 9.24
N PHE A 218 -5.71 15.88 8.71
CA PHE A 218 -5.61 17.20 9.35
C PHE A 218 -6.33 17.23 10.70
N HIS A 219 -7.55 16.68 10.77
CA HIS A 219 -8.31 16.60 12.03
C HIS A 219 -7.51 15.90 13.14
N LEU A 220 -6.87 14.77 12.83
CA LEU A 220 -6.03 14.01 13.77
C LEU A 220 -4.85 14.84 14.31
N VAL A 221 -4.21 15.64 13.47
CA VAL A 221 -3.11 16.52 13.87
C VAL A 221 -3.63 17.66 14.73
N PHE A 222 -4.69 18.34 14.31
CA PHE A 222 -5.14 19.56 14.98
C PHE A 222 -5.93 19.29 16.26
N LYS A 223 -6.89 18.36 16.23
CA LYS A 223 -7.73 18.00 17.38
C LYS A 223 -7.02 17.05 18.34
N HIS A 224 -6.38 16.00 17.82
CA HIS A 224 -5.86 14.90 18.63
C HIS A 224 -4.34 14.91 18.81
N LYS A 225 -3.64 15.91 18.26
CA LYS A 225 -2.18 16.09 18.40
C LYS A 225 -1.39 14.86 17.98
N LYS A 226 -1.86 14.13 16.96
CA LYS A 226 -1.15 12.99 16.38
C LYS A 226 -0.22 13.44 15.27
N ASN A 227 0.94 12.83 15.18
CA ASN A 227 1.80 12.98 14.00
C ASN A 227 1.30 11.99 12.96
N VAL A 228 1.03 12.47 11.76
CA VAL A 228 0.35 11.71 10.71
C VAL A 228 1.22 11.68 9.47
N LEU A 229 1.49 10.46 8.98
CA LEU A 229 2.10 10.20 7.69
C LEU A 229 1.02 9.63 6.79
N VAL A 230 0.82 10.21 5.60
CA VAL A 230 -0.14 9.72 4.62
C VAL A 230 0.61 9.26 3.38
N TYR A 231 0.40 8.02 2.97
CA TYR A 231 0.95 7.46 1.74
C TYR A 231 -0.20 7.09 0.80
N ARG A 232 -0.21 7.69 -0.39
CA ARG A 232 -1.30 7.57 -1.36
C ARG A 232 -0.83 6.90 -2.64
N ARG A 233 -1.55 5.87 -3.07
CA ARG A 233 -1.44 5.27 -4.39
C ARG A 233 -2.40 5.98 -5.33
N LEU A 234 -1.86 6.73 -6.28
CA LEU A 234 -2.65 7.43 -7.29
C LEU A 234 -2.75 6.55 -8.54
N THR A 235 -3.92 6.55 -9.19
CA THR A 235 -4.23 5.64 -10.30
C THR A 235 -4.44 6.37 -11.63
N LYS A 236 -4.23 7.69 -11.69
CA LYS A 236 -4.33 8.47 -12.95
C LYS A 236 -3.05 8.28 -13.77
N PHE A 237 -3.16 8.27 -15.10
CA PHE A 237 -2.13 7.83 -16.07
C PHE A 237 -0.80 8.62 -16.06
N GLU A 238 -0.64 9.63 -15.21
CA GLU A 238 0.58 10.44 -15.07
C GLU A 238 0.91 10.78 -13.60
N GLN A 239 0.12 10.25 -12.66
CA GLN A 239 0.29 10.51 -11.24
C GLN A 239 0.89 9.28 -10.57
N GLU A 240 2.16 9.40 -10.21
CA GLU A 240 2.81 8.44 -9.32
C GLU A 240 2.33 8.64 -7.88
N ASN A 241 2.55 7.63 -7.05
CA ASN A 241 2.24 7.67 -5.63
C ASN A 241 2.80 8.94 -4.97
N CYS A 242 2.15 9.43 -3.93
CA CYS A 242 2.61 10.59 -3.19
C CYS A 242 2.56 10.31 -1.69
N LEU A 243 3.33 11.09 -0.93
CA LEU A 243 3.41 10.98 0.50
C LEU A 243 3.46 12.37 1.12
N PHE A 244 2.82 12.57 2.26
CA PHE A 244 3.00 13.77 3.06
C PHE A 244 2.95 13.47 4.54
N TYR A 245 3.58 14.34 5.31
CA TYR A 245 3.63 14.28 6.77
C TYR A 245 3.12 15.58 7.35
N LEU A 246 2.37 15.47 8.45
CA LEU A 246 1.94 16.56 9.31
C LEU A 246 2.16 16.13 10.76
N GLY A 247 2.83 16.94 11.56
CA GLY A 247 3.09 16.58 12.95
C GLY A 247 3.52 17.77 13.79
N TYR A 248 3.97 17.50 15.01
CA TYR A 248 4.48 18.52 15.93
C TYR A 248 5.97 18.35 16.18
N GLU A 249 6.70 19.46 16.06
CA GLU A 249 8.08 19.61 16.50
C GLU A 249 8.17 20.91 17.31
N ASP A 250 8.73 20.84 18.51
CA ASP A 250 8.88 21.99 19.43
C ASP A 250 7.59 22.82 19.61
N GLY A 251 6.44 22.14 19.70
CA GLY A 251 5.13 22.75 19.88
C GLY A 251 4.55 23.44 18.64
N LYS A 252 5.22 23.37 17.48
CA LYS A 252 4.75 23.91 16.20
C LYS A 252 4.30 22.79 15.28
N VAL A 253 3.27 23.06 14.48
CA VAL A 253 2.87 22.14 13.42
C VAL A 253 3.87 22.24 12.27
N VAL A 254 4.42 21.10 11.87
CA VAL A 254 5.38 20.98 10.77
C VAL A 254 4.87 20.03 9.70
N GLN A 255 5.41 20.18 8.50
CA GLN A 255 5.01 19.42 7.33
C GLN A 255 6.17 19.12 6.39
N PHE A 256 6.03 18.07 5.61
CA PHE A 256 6.74 17.89 4.35
C PHE A 256 5.87 17.06 3.38
N ALA A 257 6.19 17.15 2.10
CA ALA A 257 5.53 16.38 1.06
C ALA A 257 6.54 15.83 0.03
N VAL A 258 6.26 14.64 -0.48
CA VAL A 258 7.05 13.94 -1.49
C VAL A 258 6.11 13.51 -2.61
N GLN A 259 6.25 14.16 -3.75
CA GLN A 259 5.61 13.74 -4.99
C GLN A 259 6.36 12.55 -5.58
N ARG A 260 5.69 11.71 -6.36
CA ARG A 260 6.30 10.54 -7.02
C ARG A 260 7.08 9.63 -6.06
N CYS A 261 6.52 9.44 -4.87
CA CYS A 261 7.09 8.67 -3.78
C CYS A 261 6.97 7.17 -4.05
N LYS A 262 8.07 6.51 -4.41
CA LYS A 262 8.12 5.05 -4.56
C LYS A 262 7.96 4.33 -3.21
N ALA A 263 7.51 3.07 -3.26
CA ALA A 263 7.26 2.29 -2.05
C ALA A 263 8.49 2.14 -1.11
N PRO A 264 9.72 1.87 -1.62
CA PRO A 264 10.91 1.83 -0.75
C PRO A 264 11.16 3.15 -0.02
N ASN A 265 10.89 4.29 -0.67
CA ASN A 265 11.08 5.61 -0.09
C ASN A 265 10.06 5.86 1.02
N ALA A 266 8.79 5.51 0.79
CA ALA A 266 7.74 5.63 1.79
C ALA A 266 8.05 4.78 3.04
N ILE A 267 8.52 3.55 2.84
CA ILE A 267 8.95 2.66 3.93
C ILE A 267 10.12 3.28 4.70
N SER A 268 11.15 3.77 4.01
CA SER A 268 12.32 4.37 4.66
C SER A 268 11.97 5.63 5.46
N ILE A 269 11.13 6.50 4.92
CA ILE A 269 10.64 7.70 5.61
C ILE A 269 9.84 7.31 6.86
N TYR A 270 8.93 6.35 6.73
CA TYR A 270 8.12 5.88 7.85
C TYR A 270 8.99 5.25 8.94
N GLU A 271 9.92 4.38 8.58
CA GLU A 271 10.88 3.78 9.50
C GLU A 271 11.72 4.82 10.23
N HIS A 272 12.13 5.88 9.54
CA HIS A 272 12.87 6.96 10.16
C HIS A 272 12.02 7.70 11.20
N LEU A 273 10.78 8.08 10.85
CA LEU A 273 9.86 8.77 11.75
C LEU A 273 9.54 7.93 12.99
N ILE A 274 9.26 6.63 12.84
CA ILE A 274 9.00 5.75 14.00
C ILE A 274 10.23 5.54 14.88
N ARG A 275 11.45 5.54 14.31
CA ARG A 275 12.69 5.45 15.11
C ARG A 275 12.93 6.70 15.93
N GLN A 276 12.60 7.87 15.40
CA GLN A 276 12.76 9.15 16.11
C GLN A 276 11.66 9.41 17.12
N GLN A 277 10.41 9.14 16.76
CA GLN A 277 9.23 9.59 17.52
C GLN A 277 8.51 8.45 18.24
N GLY A 278 8.80 7.19 17.89
CA GLY A 278 8.10 6.01 18.39
C GLY A 278 6.88 5.64 17.54
N ILE A 279 6.67 4.34 17.34
CA ILE A 279 5.59 3.80 16.49
C ILE A 279 4.18 4.20 16.94
N SER A 280 3.96 4.39 18.25
CA SER A 280 2.66 4.82 18.79
C SER A 280 2.34 6.29 18.52
N ASN A 281 3.34 7.10 18.21
CA ASN A 281 3.22 8.54 18.01
C ASN A 281 3.07 8.93 16.53
N VAL A 282 3.49 8.06 15.60
CA VAL A 282 3.38 8.28 14.15
C VAL A 282 2.26 7.42 13.59
N TRP A 283 1.16 8.05 13.21
CA TRP A 283 0.00 7.41 12.61
C TRP A 283 0.15 7.38 11.09
N LEU A 284 0.26 6.18 10.55
CA LEU A 284 0.29 5.98 9.10
C LEU A 284 -1.12 5.78 8.55
N LEU A 285 -1.52 6.59 7.56
CA LEU A 285 -2.75 6.45 6.80
C LEU A 285 -2.43 6.08 5.35
N LEU A 286 -3.15 5.11 4.80
CA LEU A 286 -2.98 4.61 3.44
C LEU A 286 -4.20 4.93 2.59
N ASP A 287 -3.98 5.40 1.36
CA ASP A 287 -5.05 5.73 0.41
C ASP A 287 -4.81 5.03 -0.93
N GLY A 288 -5.84 4.41 -1.51
CA GLY A 288 -5.79 3.83 -2.85
C GLY A 288 -5.11 2.46 -2.96
N PHE A 289 -4.64 1.86 -1.86
CA PHE A 289 -4.04 0.53 -1.86
C PHE A 289 -5.10 -0.58 -1.82
N ARG A 290 -4.85 -1.68 -2.53
CA ARG A 290 -5.55 -2.95 -2.27
C ARG A 290 -4.96 -3.54 -1.00
N TYR A 291 -5.78 -4.09 -0.12
CA TYR A 291 -5.32 -4.57 1.20
C TYR A 291 -4.17 -5.60 1.09
N GLN A 292 -4.28 -6.54 0.15
CA GLN A 292 -3.26 -7.56 -0.12
C GLN A 292 -1.97 -7.01 -0.77
N ASP A 293 -2.05 -5.86 -1.44
CA ASP A 293 -0.92 -5.22 -2.13
C ASP A 293 -0.15 -4.27 -1.20
N ILE A 294 -0.53 -4.14 0.07
CA ILE A 294 0.12 -3.23 1.01
C ILE A 294 1.55 -3.73 1.27
N PRO A 295 2.58 -2.91 0.97
CA PRO A 295 3.98 -3.29 1.23
C PRO A 295 4.21 -3.57 2.71
N GLU A 296 5.01 -4.59 3.02
CA GLU A 296 5.20 -5.08 4.39
C GLU A 296 5.60 -3.98 5.38
N GLY A 297 6.53 -3.10 5.00
CA GLY A 297 7.03 -2.00 5.83
C GLY A 297 6.00 -0.93 6.20
N VAL A 298 4.81 -0.94 5.57
CA VAL A 298 3.71 0.00 5.86
C VAL A 298 2.44 -0.69 6.37
N ARG A 299 2.50 -1.99 6.72
CA ARG A 299 1.34 -2.75 7.23
C ARG A 299 0.89 -2.36 8.63
N THR A 300 1.68 -1.58 9.36
CA THR A 300 1.31 -1.06 10.70
C THR A 300 0.43 0.19 10.65
N PHE A 301 -0.14 0.51 9.48
CA PHE A 301 -1.07 1.62 9.29
C PHE A 301 -2.23 1.62 10.29
N LYS A 302 -2.72 2.83 10.60
CA LYS A 302 -3.87 3.06 11.45
C LYS A 302 -5.18 3.13 10.68
N MET A 303 -5.15 3.69 9.47
CA MET A 303 -6.30 3.79 8.57
C MET A 303 -5.93 3.40 7.14
N LEU A 304 -6.83 2.71 6.45
CA LEU A 304 -6.75 2.45 5.01
C LEU A 304 -8.05 2.92 4.34
N ALA A 305 -7.97 3.75 3.30
CA ALA A 305 -9.07 3.98 2.38
C ALA A 305 -8.86 3.17 1.10
N THR A 306 -9.77 2.25 0.80
CA THR A 306 -9.65 1.34 -0.35
C THR A 306 -10.98 1.14 -1.07
N SER A 307 -10.94 1.04 -2.40
CA SER A 307 -12.15 0.84 -3.21
C SER A 307 -12.56 -0.62 -3.38
N GLN A 308 -11.80 -1.56 -2.82
CA GLN A 308 -12.05 -2.99 -2.94
C GLN A 308 -12.66 -3.57 -1.67
N GLN A 309 -13.35 -4.70 -1.83
CA GLN A 309 -13.72 -5.52 -0.69
C GLN A 309 -12.45 -6.01 0.00
N VAL A 310 -12.50 -6.05 1.33
CA VAL A 310 -11.42 -6.59 2.15
C VAL A 310 -11.97 -7.78 2.89
N ASP A 311 -11.49 -8.96 2.53
CA ASP A 311 -11.75 -10.18 3.30
C ASP A 311 -10.65 -10.33 4.36
N LEU A 312 -11.00 -9.96 5.60
CA LEU A 312 -10.11 -10.13 6.74
C LEU A 312 -10.17 -11.58 7.23
N LYS A 313 -9.00 -12.23 7.33
CA LYS A 313 -8.89 -13.54 7.98
C LYS A 313 -9.21 -13.43 9.46
N SER A 314 -9.61 -14.53 10.10
CA SER A 314 -10.05 -14.54 11.51
C SER A 314 -9.04 -13.87 12.47
N GLN A 315 -7.74 -14.10 12.28
CA GLN A 315 -6.70 -13.48 13.09
C GLN A 315 -6.61 -11.96 12.88
N GLU A 316 -6.82 -11.48 11.65
CA GLU A 316 -6.76 -10.05 11.32
C GLU A 316 -7.97 -9.27 11.86
N ARG A 317 -9.12 -9.93 12.03
CA ARG A 317 -10.33 -9.33 12.64
C ARG A 317 -10.14 -8.96 14.12
N ILE A 318 -9.11 -9.51 14.75
CA ILE A 318 -8.70 -9.13 16.11
C ILE A 318 -8.08 -7.73 16.08
N ASP A 319 -7.31 -7.40 15.04
CA ASP A 319 -6.51 -6.19 14.96
C ASP A 319 -7.05 -5.12 14.00
N ALA A 320 -8.07 -5.43 13.20
CA ALA A 320 -8.67 -4.52 12.22
C ALA A 320 -10.19 -4.64 12.18
N TYR A 321 -10.84 -3.57 11.72
CA TYR A 321 -12.27 -3.57 11.42
C TYR A 321 -12.55 -2.74 10.16
N CYS A 322 -13.62 -3.12 9.47
CA CYS A 322 -14.03 -2.47 8.22
C CYS A 322 -15.19 -1.50 8.47
N CYS A 323 -15.14 -0.36 7.81
CA CYS A 323 -16.19 0.65 7.75
C CYS A 323 -16.61 0.82 6.29
N LEU A 324 -17.87 0.59 5.97
CA LEU A 324 -18.39 0.85 4.64
C LEU A 324 -18.81 2.32 4.54
N LEU A 325 -18.23 3.04 3.59
CA LEU A 325 -18.79 4.30 3.09
C LEU A 325 -19.71 3.96 1.92
N PRO A 326 -21.02 4.19 2.03
CA PRO A 326 -21.95 3.88 0.96
C PRO A 326 -21.86 4.91 -0.18
N CYS A 327 -22.31 4.48 -1.36
CA CYS A 327 -22.51 5.36 -2.52
C CYS A 327 -23.41 6.54 -2.17
N TRP A 328 -23.32 7.60 -2.97
CA TRP A 328 -24.12 8.77 -2.72
C TRP A 328 -25.58 8.55 -3.08
N SER A 329 -26.46 9.03 -2.21
CA SER A 329 -27.89 9.07 -2.51
C SER A 329 -28.15 10.08 -3.63
N LYS A 330 -29.21 9.85 -4.42
CA LYS A 330 -29.67 10.80 -5.43
C LYS A 330 -29.87 12.19 -4.85
N LYS A 331 -30.53 12.26 -3.68
CA LYS A 331 -30.81 13.51 -2.96
C LYS A 331 -29.53 14.28 -2.64
N ASP A 332 -28.51 13.60 -2.11
CA ASP A 332 -27.26 14.26 -1.73
C ASP A 332 -26.45 14.71 -2.93
N LEU A 333 -26.42 13.90 -4.01
CA LEU A 333 -25.78 14.31 -5.26
C LEU A 333 -26.44 15.55 -5.88
N TRP A 334 -27.77 15.63 -5.82
CA TRP A 334 -28.50 16.79 -6.34
C TRP A 334 -28.20 18.05 -5.54
N LEU A 335 -28.20 17.94 -4.20
CA LEU A 335 -27.83 19.05 -3.32
C LEU A 335 -26.37 19.49 -3.57
N MET A 336 -25.44 18.55 -3.59
CA MET A 336 -24.02 18.81 -3.83
C MET A 336 -23.77 19.41 -5.23
N GLY A 337 -24.38 18.82 -6.26
CA GLY A 337 -24.28 19.28 -7.64
C GLY A 337 -24.81 20.71 -7.82
N GLY A 338 -25.94 21.03 -7.19
CA GLY A 338 -26.51 22.38 -7.25
C GLY A 338 -25.73 23.40 -6.42
N LEU A 339 -25.28 23.02 -5.22
CA LEU A 339 -24.61 23.93 -4.29
C LEU A 339 -23.16 24.23 -4.70
N ILE A 340 -22.39 23.22 -5.10
CA ILE A 340 -20.95 23.34 -5.41
C ILE A 340 -20.73 23.51 -6.91
N TYR A 341 -21.27 22.59 -7.73
CA TYR A 341 -20.94 22.51 -9.16
C TYR A 341 -21.88 23.30 -10.08
N LYS A 342 -22.96 23.86 -9.52
CA LYS A 342 -23.99 24.61 -10.26
C LYS A 342 -24.57 23.84 -11.46
N CYS A 343 -24.68 22.52 -11.36
CA CYS A 343 -25.27 21.72 -12.44
C CYS A 343 -26.73 22.12 -12.67
N ALA A 344 -27.16 22.12 -13.94
CA ALA A 344 -28.55 22.41 -14.29
C ALA A 344 -29.47 21.29 -13.78
N THR A 345 -30.65 21.64 -13.29
CA THR A 345 -31.61 20.68 -12.71
C THR A 345 -32.04 19.62 -13.72
N GLU A 346 -32.15 19.97 -15.00
CA GLU A 346 -32.52 19.08 -16.10
C GLU A 346 -31.48 17.96 -16.33
N ASP A 347 -30.19 18.23 -16.08
CA ASP A 347 -29.11 17.25 -16.26
C ASP A 347 -28.95 16.31 -15.05
N MET A 348 -29.50 16.65 -13.89
CA MET A 348 -29.25 15.95 -12.63
C MET A 348 -29.73 14.50 -12.64
N GLU A 349 -30.84 14.22 -13.34
CA GLU A 349 -31.40 12.88 -13.45
C GLU A 349 -30.46 11.97 -14.25
N GLU A 350 -30.02 12.48 -15.41
CA GLU A 350 -29.13 11.76 -16.31
C GLU A 350 -27.76 11.53 -15.68
N ARG A 351 -27.18 12.56 -15.05
CA ARG A 351 -25.92 12.44 -14.31
C ARG A 351 -26.01 11.39 -13.21
N PHE A 352 -27.12 11.35 -12.46
CA PHE A 352 -27.31 10.34 -11.43
C PHE A 352 -27.42 8.93 -12.04
N TYR A 353 -28.20 8.79 -13.11
CA TYR A 353 -28.41 7.52 -13.80
C TYR A 353 -27.09 6.87 -14.22
N TYR A 354 -26.19 7.63 -14.87
CA TYR A 354 -24.91 7.08 -15.33
C TYR A 354 -23.87 6.96 -14.22
N SER A 355 -23.79 7.93 -13.30
CA SER A 355 -22.75 7.89 -12.25
C SER A 355 -22.99 6.85 -11.16
N GLY A 356 -24.23 6.37 -10.97
CA GLY A 356 -24.56 5.32 -10.02
C GLY A 356 -24.21 5.66 -8.56
N GLY A 357 -24.18 6.94 -8.19
CA GLY A 357 -23.78 7.38 -6.85
C GLY A 357 -22.27 7.66 -6.68
N SER A 358 -21.48 7.61 -7.76
CA SER A 358 -20.09 8.06 -7.77
C SER A 358 -20.01 9.58 -7.94
N VAL A 359 -19.50 10.30 -6.93
CA VAL A 359 -19.30 11.76 -7.02
C VAL A 359 -18.31 12.12 -8.12
N ARG A 360 -17.24 11.32 -8.24
CA ARG A 360 -16.21 11.54 -9.26
C ARG A 360 -16.82 11.58 -10.66
N GLU A 361 -17.66 10.61 -10.99
CA GLU A 361 -18.29 10.55 -12.30
C GLU A 361 -19.41 11.59 -12.42
N PHE A 362 -20.24 11.75 -11.38
CA PHE A 362 -21.34 12.73 -11.37
C PHE A 362 -20.88 14.17 -11.67
N THR A 363 -19.66 14.51 -11.27
CA THR A 363 -19.07 15.85 -11.38
C THR A 363 -18.23 16.06 -12.64
N LEU A 364 -18.22 15.10 -13.58
CA LEU A 364 -17.63 15.31 -14.90
C LEU A 364 -18.34 16.43 -15.66
N ALA A 365 -17.67 17.02 -16.65
CA ALA A 365 -18.13 18.23 -17.31
C ALA A 365 -19.49 18.02 -17.98
N THR A 366 -19.67 16.92 -18.72
CA THR A 366 -20.90 16.61 -19.45
C THR A 366 -21.43 15.21 -19.13
N SER A 367 -22.73 14.96 -19.35
CA SER A 367 -23.30 13.61 -19.22
C SER A 367 -22.65 12.60 -20.16
N GLU A 368 -22.17 13.05 -21.32
CA GLU A 368 -21.47 12.19 -22.29
C GLU A 368 -20.10 11.73 -21.75
N ASP A 369 -19.38 12.58 -21.04
CA ASP A 369 -18.14 12.17 -20.36
C ASP A 369 -18.41 11.08 -19.32
N ILE A 370 -19.54 11.16 -18.61
CA ILE A 370 -19.97 10.14 -17.64
C ILE A 370 -20.23 8.81 -18.36
N ARG A 371 -20.97 8.86 -19.48
CA ARG A 371 -21.25 7.67 -20.30
C ARG A 371 -19.96 7.03 -20.79
N SER A 372 -19.06 7.82 -21.38
CA SER A 372 -17.77 7.33 -21.88
C SER A 372 -16.95 6.69 -20.76
N ALA A 373 -16.90 7.30 -19.57
CA ALA A 373 -16.17 6.74 -18.43
C ALA A 373 -16.75 5.39 -17.96
N ILE A 374 -18.07 5.22 -18.03
CA ILE A 374 -18.75 3.96 -17.69
C ILE A 374 -18.53 2.93 -18.80
N ASP A 375 -18.64 3.31 -20.07
CA ASP A 375 -18.40 2.42 -21.21
C ASP A 375 -16.95 1.92 -21.23
N ASP A 376 -15.98 2.78 -20.93
CA ASP A 376 -14.57 2.40 -20.75
C ASP A 376 -14.42 1.39 -19.60
N ALA A 377 -15.09 1.62 -18.47
CA ALA A 377 -15.05 0.70 -17.34
C ALA A 377 -15.70 -0.66 -17.65
N ILE A 378 -16.77 -0.69 -18.45
CA ILE A 378 -17.45 -1.92 -18.90
C ILE A 378 -16.60 -2.65 -19.94
N SER A 379 -16.03 -1.93 -20.90
CA SER A 379 -15.21 -2.51 -21.98
C SER A 379 -13.93 -3.18 -21.47
N GLY A 380 -13.42 -2.75 -20.32
CA GLY A 380 -12.31 -3.41 -19.62
C GLY A 380 -12.67 -4.70 -18.87
N VAL A 381 -13.94 -5.13 -18.90
CA VAL A 381 -14.39 -6.41 -18.35
C VAL A 381 -14.32 -7.47 -19.45
N ASP A 382 -13.15 -8.09 -19.62
CA ASP A 382 -12.90 -9.08 -20.68
C ASP A 382 -13.74 -10.37 -20.57
N ASP A 383 -14.39 -10.64 -19.42
CA ASP A 383 -15.24 -11.83 -19.29
C ASP A 383 -16.35 -11.65 -18.25
N VAL A 384 -17.55 -11.28 -18.73
CA VAL A 384 -18.79 -11.18 -17.93
C VAL A 384 -19.10 -12.51 -17.22
N SER A 385 -18.63 -13.64 -17.75
CA SER A 385 -18.79 -14.97 -17.16
C SER A 385 -18.09 -15.11 -15.81
N ASN A 386 -16.95 -14.44 -15.61
CA ASN A 386 -16.18 -14.46 -14.35
C ASN A 386 -16.80 -13.58 -13.25
N LEU A 387 -17.59 -12.56 -13.62
CA LEU A 387 -18.33 -11.75 -12.64
C LEU A 387 -19.52 -12.50 -12.04
N LEU A 388 -20.10 -13.43 -12.81
CA LEU A 388 -21.28 -14.21 -12.39
C LEU A 388 -20.93 -15.59 -11.81
N SER A 389 -19.69 -16.05 -11.97
CA SER A 389 -19.23 -17.36 -11.47
C SER A 389 -18.67 -17.33 -10.03
N ASN A 390 -18.49 -16.15 -9.43
CA ASN A 390 -18.11 -16.01 -8.00
C ASN A 390 -19.29 -16.21 -7.02
N ASN A 391 -20.26 -17.05 -7.38
CA ASN A 391 -21.19 -17.65 -6.42
C ASN A 391 -20.80 -19.12 -6.22
N GLY A 392 -19.98 -19.37 -5.20
CA GLY A 392 -19.58 -20.69 -4.73
C GLY A 392 -18.85 -20.62 -3.40
#